data_AF-X1P5G4-F1
#
_entry.id   AF-X1P5G4-F1
#
_cell.length_a   1.000
_cell.length_b   1.000
_cell.length_c   1.000
_cell.angle_alpha   90.00
_cell.angle_beta   90.00
_cell.angle_gamma   90.00
#
_symmetry.space_group_name_H-M   'P 1'
#
loop_
_entity.id
_entity.type
_entity.pdbx_description
1 polymer ?
#
loop_
_entity_poly.entity_id
_entity_poly.type
_entity_poly.pdbx_seq_one_letter_code
_entity_poly.pdbx_strand_id
1 'polypeptide(L)'
;IDPDFIRVRTLTIHDRMPLYNELKNGNFIRSTDEEIVAEEKLLLQHLECHSNYVSDHITNLLQEIEGKLPRDKEEMLASIDRFQSLPPQERTNFIIGRRVGIYVHLDDLANSHKHQAVEQIIQRLNQGSGQVSDETIYSLMEGFI
;
A
#
# COMPACT_ATOMS: atom_id res chain seq x y z
N ILE A 1 5.76 -12.58 -22.79
CA ILE A 1 4.35 -12.13 -22.72
C ILE A 1 4.39 -10.61 -22.77
N ASP A 2 3.65 -9.97 -23.67
CA ASP A 2 3.71 -8.51 -23.88
C ASP A 2 2.28 -7.95 -23.94
N PRO A 3 1.62 -7.77 -22.79
CA PRO A 3 0.23 -7.30 -22.74
C PRO A 3 0.17 -5.78 -22.94
N ASP A 4 -0.96 -5.27 -23.42
CA ASP A 4 -1.16 -3.82 -23.53
C ASP A 4 -1.21 -3.13 -22.14
N PHE A 5 -1.69 -3.86 -21.12
CA PHE A 5 -1.87 -3.36 -19.76
C PHE A 5 -1.46 -4.39 -18.71
N ILE A 6 -0.83 -3.89 -17.65
CA ILE A 6 -0.59 -4.60 -16.39
C ILE A 6 -1.24 -3.77 -15.30
N ARG A 7 -2.38 -4.25 -14.78
CA ARG A 7 -3.14 -3.56 -13.73
C ARG A 7 -3.05 -4.36 -12.45
N VAL A 8 -2.31 -3.85 -11.47
CA VAL A 8 -2.08 -4.54 -10.20
C VAL A 8 -3.15 -4.18 -9.17
N ARG A 9 -3.44 -5.14 -8.28
CA ARG A 9 -4.43 -5.00 -7.22
C ARG A 9 -3.89 -5.66 -5.96
N THR A 10 -3.85 -4.90 -4.86
CA THR A 10 -3.63 -5.46 -3.54
C THR A 10 -4.80 -6.35 -3.16
N LEU A 11 -4.50 -7.60 -2.79
CA LEU A 11 -5.49 -8.52 -2.26
C LEU A 11 -6.04 -7.99 -0.95
N THR A 12 -7.36 -7.84 -0.88
CA THR A 12 -8.05 -7.56 0.38
C THR A 12 -9.09 -8.65 0.64
N ILE A 13 -9.23 -9.04 1.91
CA ILE A 13 -10.01 -10.21 2.31
C ILE A 13 -11.10 -9.75 3.28
N HIS A 14 -12.38 -9.94 2.89
CA HIS A 14 -13.55 -9.72 3.74
C HIS A 14 -14.15 -11.04 4.23
N ASP A 15 -14.96 -10.96 5.29
CA ASP A 15 -15.55 -12.11 6.00
C ASP A 15 -16.36 -13.11 5.15
N ARG A 16 -16.98 -12.64 4.06
CA ARG A 16 -17.73 -13.47 3.11
C ARG A 16 -16.85 -14.27 2.13
N MET A 17 -15.53 -14.07 2.08
CA MET A 17 -14.64 -14.81 1.16
C MET A 17 -14.21 -16.15 1.75
N PRO A 18 -14.08 -17.23 0.94
CA PRO A 18 -13.50 -18.50 1.40
C PRO A 18 -12.10 -18.32 2.02
N LEU A 19 -11.29 -17.41 1.45
CA LEU A 19 -9.94 -17.11 1.93
C LEU A 19 -9.91 -16.53 3.35
N TYR A 20 -11.02 -15.95 3.83
CA TYR A 20 -11.11 -15.47 5.21
C TYR A 20 -11.08 -16.61 6.24
N ASN A 21 -11.61 -17.79 5.90
CA ASN A 21 -11.52 -18.96 6.77
C ASN A 21 -10.08 -19.49 6.83
N GLU A 22 -9.36 -19.47 5.70
CA GLU A 22 -7.94 -19.85 5.67
C GLU A 22 -7.09 -18.92 6.54
N LEU A 23 -7.39 -17.62 6.53
CA LEU A 23 -6.77 -16.65 7.44
C LEU A 23 -7.02 -17.00 8.90
N LYS A 24 -8.29 -17.22 9.28
CA LYS A 24 -8.68 -17.56 10.66
C LYS A 24 -8.03 -18.85 11.16
N ASN A 25 -7.85 -19.81 10.27
CA ASN A 25 -7.24 -21.10 10.58
C ASN A 25 -5.70 -21.05 10.59
N GLY A 26 -5.09 -19.92 10.23
CA GLY A 26 -3.63 -19.77 10.13
C GLY A 26 -3.00 -20.44 8.90
N ASN A 27 -3.82 -20.86 7.92
CA ASN A 27 -3.37 -21.48 6.67
C ASN A 27 -2.94 -20.44 5.62
N PHE A 28 -3.35 -19.20 5.80
CA PHE A 28 -2.98 -18.07 4.95
C PHE A 28 -2.49 -16.91 5.80
N ILE A 29 -1.33 -16.36 5.47
CA ILE A 29 -0.74 -15.18 6.12
C ILE A 29 -0.81 -14.04 5.12
N ARG A 30 -1.40 -12.91 5.53
CA ARG A 30 -1.43 -11.70 4.70
C ARG A 30 -0.06 -11.04 4.71
N SER A 31 0.35 -10.51 3.56
CA SER A 31 1.49 -9.61 3.49
C SER A 31 1.13 -8.25 4.08
N THR A 32 2.11 -7.60 4.69
CA THR A 32 2.03 -6.20 5.13
C THR A 32 2.11 -5.26 3.93
N ASP A 33 1.73 -4.00 4.15
CA ASP A 33 1.83 -2.96 3.11
C ASP A 33 3.27 -2.75 2.63
N GLU A 34 4.25 -2.86 3.52
CA GLU A 34 5.67 -2.75 3.16
C GLU A 34 6.15 -3.95 2.33
N GLU A 35 5.71 -5.18 2.67
CA GLU A 35 6.02 -6.38 1.90
C GLU A 35 5.40 -6.33 0.50
N ILE A 36 4.16 -5.86 0.37
CA ILE A 36 3.48 -5.70 -0.92
C ILE A 36 4.23 -4.69 -1.80
N VAL A 37 4.68 -3.57 -1.23
CA VAL A 37 5.49 -2.58 -1.98
C VAL A 37 6.84 -3.17 -2.41
N ALA A 38 7.47 -3.99 -1.56
CA ALA A 38 8.70 -4.69 -1.93
C ALA A 38 8.48 -5.71 -3.05
N GLU A 39 7.37 -6.45 -3.03
CA GLU A 39 6.96 -7.35 -4.11
C GLU A 39 6.70 -6.57 -5.41
N GLU A 40 5.96 -5.46 -5.34
CA GLU A 40 5.64 -4.60 -6.48
C GLU A 40 6.92 -4.07 -7.14
N LYS A 41 7.89 -3.64 -6.33
CA LYS A 41 9.23 -3.23 -6.80
C LYS A 41 9.92 -4.35 -7.55
N LEU A 42 9.94 -5.56 -6.97
CA LEU A 42 10.60 -6.72 -7.57
C LEU A 42 9.95 -7.11 -8.90
N LEU A 43 8.62 -7.07 -8.97
CA LEU A 43 7.86 -7.27 -10.20
C LEU A 43 8.28 -6.25 -11.26
N LEU A 44 8.21 -4.96 -10.94
CA LEU A 44 8.57 -3.88 -11.87
C LEU A 44 10.01 -4.01 -12.37
N GLN A 45 10.97 -4.34 -11.49
CA GLN A 45 12.37 -4.57 -11.85
C GLN A 45 12.55 -5.65 -12.92
N HIS A 46 11.74 -6.70 -12.89
CA HIS A 46 11.84 -7.84 -13.81
C HIS A 46 10.86 -7.79 -14.99
N LEU A 47 9.96 -6.81 -15.04
CA LEU A 47 9.12 -6.60 -16.22
C LEU A 47 9.96 -6.07 -17.39
N GLU A 48 9.95 -6.84 -18.48
CA GLU A 48 10.60 -6.55 -19.77
C GLU A 48 9.54 -6.61 -20.88
N CYS A 49 8.67 -5.59 -20.95
CA CYS A 49 7.54 -5.51 -21.87
C CYS A 49 7.17 -4.05 -22.22
N HIS A 50 6.24 -3.88 -23.15
CA HIS A 50 5.72 -2.60 -23.63
C HIS A 50 4.29 -2.36 -23.14
N SER A 51 4.09 -2.48 -21.84
CA SER A 51 2.77 -2.36 -21.22
C SER A 51 2.56 -1.01 -20.55
N ASN A 52 1.30 -0.60 -20.44
CA ASN A 52 0.92 0.40 -19.46
C ASN A 52 0.76 -0.28 -18.10
N TYR A 53 1.61 0.07 -17.14
CA TYR A 53 1.52 -0.40 -15.76
C TYR A 53 0.64 0.57 -14.96
N VAL A 54 -0.33 0.06 -14.20
CA VAL A 54 -1.27 0.88 -13.43
C VAL A 54 -1.56 0.29 -12.03
N SER A 55 -1.31 1.09 -10.99
CA SER A 55 -1.62 0.81 -9.58
C SER A 55 -2.82 1.62 -9.05
N ASP A 56 -3.74 1.99 -9.94
CA ASP A 56 -4.84 2.96 -9.79
C ASP A 56 -5.99 2.62 -8.82
N HIS A 57 -5.83 1.65 -7.91
CA HIS A 57 -6.90 1.25 -6.99
C HIS A 57 -6.71 1.81 -5.59
N ILE A 58 -7.81 2.21 -4.94
CA ILE A 58 -7.79 2.80 -3.60
C ILE A 58 -7.13 1.90 -2.54
N THR A 59 -7.17 0.58 -2.72
CA THR A 59 -6.53 -0.38 -1.81
C THR A 59 -5.02 -0.50 -2.02
N ASN A 60 -4.48 -0.15 -3.18
CA ASN A 60 -3.04 -0.15 -3.41
C ASN A 60 -2.40 0.98 -2.60
N LEU A 61 -1.26 0.71 -1.96
CA LEU A 61 -0.63 1.71 -1.09
C LEU A 61 -0.14 2.92 -1.89
N LEU A 62 0.61 2.68 -2.96
CA LEU A 62 1.20 3.68 -3.84
C LEU A 62 0.44 3.74 -5.17
N GLN A 63 -0.69 4.45 -5.18
CA GLN A 63 -1.54 4.58 -6.38
C GLN A 63 -0.88 5.33 -7.53
N GLU A 64 0.13 6.14 -7.24
CA GLU A 64 0.91 6.93 -8.20
C GLU A 64 1.92 6.11 -9.01
N ILE A 65 2.05 4.81 -8.76
CA ILE A 65 2.86 3.91 -9.59
C ILE A 65 2.06 3.60 -10.86
N GLU A 66 2.22 4.48 -11.85
CA GLU A 66 1.62 4.34 -13.17
C GLU A 66 2.57 4.88 -14.25
N GLY A 67 2.66 4.17 -15.38
CA GLY A 67 3.51 4.59 -16.49
C GLY A 67 3.63 3.56 -17.60
N LYS A 68 4.24 3.96 -18.70
CA LYS A 68 4.51 3.09 -19.86
C LYS A 68 5.88 2.44 -19.74
N LEU A 69 5.91 1.11 -19.69
CA LEU A 69 7.15 0.34 -19.72
C LEU A 69 7.74 0.31 -21.15
N PRO A 70 9.09 0.31 -21.30
CA PRO A 70 10.09 0.53 -20.26
C PRO A 70 10.34 2.03 -19.94
N ARG A 71 9.74 2.95 -20.69
CA ARG A 71 10.01 4.40 -20.64
C ARG A 71 9.94 5.01 -19.24
N ASP A 72 8.88 4.70 -18.50
CA ASP A 72 8.57 5.32 -17.21
C ASP A 72 8.97 4.42 -16.01
N LYS A 73 9.72 3.34 -16.28
CA LYS A 73 10.11 2.33 -15.27
C LYS A 73 10.93 2.93 -14.13
N GLU A 74 11.90 3.79 -14.46
CA GLU A 74 12.78 4.41 -13.47
C GLU A 74 12.01 5.36 -12.55
N GLU A 75 11.04 6.11 -13.09
CA GLU A 75 10.19 7.01 -12.29
C GLU A 75 9.29 6.21 -11.33
N MET A 76 8.68 5.13 -11.80
CA MET A 76 7.87 4.23 -10.95
C MET A 76 8.71 3.61 -9.82
N LEU A 77 9.93 3.15 -10.12
CA LEU A 77 10.86 2.62 -9.11
C LEU A 77 11.30 3.69 -8.12
N ALA A 78 11.53 4.92 -8.58
CA ALA A 78 11.91 6.05 -7.73
C ALA A 78 10.80 6.41 -6.72
N SER A 79 9.53 6.33 -7.11
CA SER A 79 8.40 6.52 -6.17
C SER A 79 8.39 5.47 -5.05
N ILE A 80 8.66 4.21 -5.40
CA ILE A 80 8.80 3.12 -4.41
C ILE A 80 10.00 3.37 -3.50
N ASP A 81 11.16 3.71 -4.07
CA ASP A 81 12.38 4.02 -3.32
C ASP A 81 12.15 5.18 -2.34
N ARG A 82 11.41 6.20 -2.77
CA ARG A 82 11.05 7.33 -1.91
C ARG A 82 10.26 6.89 -0.69
N PHE A 83 9.23 6.07 -0.85
CA PHE A 83 8.49 5.50 0.27
C PHE A 83 9.37 4.62 1.16
N GLN A 84 10.17 3.73 0.57
CA GLN A 84 11.04 2.81 1.32
C GLN A 84 12.14 3.54 2.10
N SER A 85 12.56 4.73 1.65
CA SER A 85 13.56 5.58 2.31
C SER A 85 13.02 6.40 3.48
N LEU A 86 11.70 6.45 3.67
CA LEU A 86 11.09 7.20 4.77
C LEU A 86 11.49 6.60 6.14
N PRO A 87 11.65 7.44 7.17
CA PRO A 87 11.76 6.97 8.54
C PRO A 87 10.57 6.05 8.92
N PRO A 88 10.75 5.04 9.79
CA PRO A 88 9.67 4.12 10.16
C PRO A 88 8.38 4.80 10.60
N GLN A 89 8.46 5.90 11.35
CA GLN A 89 7.30 6.67 11.81
C GLN A 89 6.53 7.32 10.65
N GLU A 90 7.25 7.86 9.66
CA GLU A 90 6.65 8.47 8.46
C GLU A 90 6.03 7.41 7.54
N ARG A 91 6.62 6.21 7.45
CA ARG A 91 6.01 5.08 6.73
C ARG A 91 4.69 4.66 7.39
N THR A 92 4.68 4.52 8.71
CA THR A 92 3.45 4.24 9.46
C THR A 92 2.40 5.33 9.27
N ASN A 93 2.80 6.61 9.34
CA ASN A 93 1.92 7.74 9.06
C ASN A 93 1.33 7.64 7.65
N PHE A 94 2.15 7.42 6.63
CA PHE A 94 1.66 7.26 5.28
C PHE A 94 0.68 6.10 5.11
N ILE A 95 1.03 4.91 5.62
CA ILE A 95 0.19 3.70 5.58
C ILE A 95 -1.18 3.98 6.22
N ILE A 96 -1.20 4.48 7.45
CA ILE A 96 -2.46 4.75 8.15
C ILE A 96 -3.24 5.84 7.43
N GLY A 97 -2.59 6.91 6.97
CA GLY A 97 -3.24 7.97 6.21
C GLY A 97 -3.89 7.49 4.92
N ARG A 98 -3.29 6.52 4.23
CA ARG A 98 -3.91 5.82 3.08
C ARG A 98 -5.08 4.95 3.54
N ARG A 99 -4.94 4.20 4.65
CA ARG A 99 -5.96 3.26 5.15
C ARG A 99 -7.17 3.95 5.79
N VAL A 100 -7.07 5.24 6.11
CA VAL A 100 -8.21 6.05 6.58
C VAL A 100 -8.68 7.10 5.55
N GLY A 101 -8.11 7.08 4.35
CA GLY A 101 -8.54 7.95 3.23
C GLY A 101 -8.13 9.43 3.35
N ILE A 102 -7.19 9.77 4.22
CA ILE A 102 -6.64 11.14 4.34
C ILE A 102 -5.60 11.41 3.24
N TYR A 103 -4.83 10.38 2.87
CA TYR A 103 -3.82 10.43 1.83
C TYR A 103 -4.27 9.75 0.56
N VAL A 104 -3.84 10.31 -0.57
CA VAL A 104 -3.94 9.71 -1.90
C VAL A 104 -2.54 9.48 -2.46
N HIS A 105 -1.66 10.47 -2.30
CA HIS A 105 -0.31 10.47 -2.84
C HIS A 105 0.75 10.60 -1.76
N LEU A 106 1.97 10.12 -2.03
CA LEU A 106 3.09 10.24 -1.10
C LEU A 106 3.46 11.70 -0.79
N ASP A 107 3.13 12.63 -1.70
CA ASP A 107 3.29 14.08 -1.48
C ASP A 107 2.37 14.64 -0.39
N ASP A 108 1.27 13.93 -0.04
CA ASP A 108 0.37 14.38 1.01
C ASP A 108 1.03 14.40 2.41
N LEU A 109 2.15 13.68 2.60
CA LEU A 109 2.97 13.77 3.81
C LEU A 109 3.46 15.20 4.08
N ALA A 110 3.70 16.00 3.03
CA ALA A 110 4.13 17.38 3.17
C ALA A 110 3.03 18.31 3.70
N ASN A 111 1.76 17.88 3.69
CA ASN A 111 0.67 18.65 4.24
C ASN A 111 0.59 18.49 5.76
N SER A 112 1.07 19.48 6.50
CA SER A 112 1.13 19.45 7.97
C SER A 112 -0.21 19.20 8.65
N HIS A 113 -1.32 19.69 8.08
CA HIS A 113 -2.65 19.46 8.64
C HIS A 113 -3.09 18.00 8.49
N LYS A 114 -2.89 17.42 7.30
CA LYS A 114 -3.20 16.01 7.06
C LYS A 114 -2.30 15.10 7.89
N HIS A 115 -1.00 15.39 7.93
CA HIS A 115 -0.01 14.66 8.72
C HIS A 115 -0.37 14.64 10.21
N GLN A 116 -0.68 15.81 10.78
CA GLN A 116 -1.12 15.91 12.16
C GLN A 116 -2.44 15.16 12.43
N ALA A 117 -3.39 15.18 11.48
CA ALA A 117 -4.64 14.45 11.62
C ALA A 117 -4.41 12.92 11.66
N VAL A 118 -3.51 12.41 10.83
CA VAL A 118 -3.12 10.99 10.83
C VAL A 118 -2.39 10.63 12.12
N GLU A 119 -1.47 11.48 12.59
CA GLU A 119 -0.75 11.25 13.84
C GLU A 119 -1.72 11.12 15.02
N GLN A 120 -2.76 11.96 15.10
CA GLN A 120 -3.80 11.84 16.13
C GLN A 120 -4.56 10.51 16.05
N ILE A 121 -4.79 9.98 14.84
CA ILE A 121 -5.42 8.68 14.65
C ILE A 121 -4.48 7.57 15.14
N ILE A 122 -3.20 7.61 14.75
CA ILE A 122 -2.17 6.66 15.21
C ILE A 122 -2.12 6.62 16.74
N GLN A 123 -2.08 7.77 17.40
CA GLN A 123 -2.07 7.84 18.87
C GLN A 123 -3.33 7.22 19.50
N ARG A 124 -4.49 7.30 18.85
CA ARG A 124 -5.73 6.64 19.32
C ARG A 124 -5.69 5.13 19.11
N LEU A 125 -5.15 4.67 17.97
CA LEU A 125 -4.99 3.25 17.67
C LEU A 125 -3.95 2.58 18.59
N ASN A 126 -2.97 3.35 19.07
CA ASN A 126 -1.85 2.87 19.89
C ASN A 126 -2.13 2.75 21.40
N GLN A 127 -3.34 3.01 21.90
CA GLN A 127 -3.65 3.08 23.35
C GLN A 127 -3.57 1.73 24.13
N GLY A 128 -2.60 0.87 23.81
CA GLY A 128 -2.32 -0.38 24.53
C GLY A 128 -1.00 -1.11 24.19
N SER A 129 -0.34 -0.82 23.05
CA SER A 129 0.76 -1.66 22.52
C SER A 129 2.01 -0.90 22.03
N GLY A 130 1.97 0.43 21.89
CA GLY A 130 3.11 1.24 21.41
C GLY A 130 3.36 1.19 19.90
N GLN A 131 2.69 0.29 19.17
CA GLN A 131 2.68 0.21 17.70
C GLN A 131 1.32 -0.29 17.21
N VAL A 132 0.88 0.22 16.05
CA VAL A 132 -0.34 -0.23 15.37
C VAL A 132 -0.06 -1.61 14.78
N SER A 133 -0.86 -2.62 15.14
CA SER A 133 -0.68 -3.98 14.63
C SER A 133 -1.15 -4.10 13.17
N ASP A 134 -0.61 -5.07 12.43
CA ASP A 134 -1.01 -5.34 11.06
C ASP A 134 -2.50 -5.72 10.97
N GLU A 135 -3.06 -6.43 11.96
CA GLU A 135 -4.49 -6.74 12.02
C GLU A 135 -5.35 -5.47 12.08
N THR A 136 -4.88 -4.46 12.81
CA THR A 136 -5.55 -3.16 12.89
C THR A 136 -5.51 -2.49 11.51
N ILE A 137 -4.36 -2.46 10.84
CA ILE A 137 -4.20 -1.91 9.49
C ILE A 137 -5.14 -2.62 8.50
N TYR A 138 -5.20 -3.95 8.54
CA TYR A 138 -6.09 -4.74 7.69
C TYR A 138 -7.56 -4.40 7.91
N SER A 139 -8.00 -4.19 9.15
CA SER A 139 -9.39 -3.82 9.44
C SER A 139 -9.77 -2.45 8.88
N LEU A 140 -8.83 -1.50 8.82
CA LEU A 140 -9.07 -0.17 8.25
C LEU A 140 -9.36 -0.27 6.74
N MET A 141 -8.82 -1.29 6.07
CA MET A 141 -9.05 -1.51 4.64
C MET A 141 -10.44 -2.05 4.31
N GLU A 142 -11.16 -2.63 5.28
CA GLU A 142 -12.50 -3.20 5.06
C GLU A 142 -13.52 -2.13 4.66
N GLY A 143 -13.32 -0.87 5.06
CA GLY A 143 -14.22 0.24 4.69
C GLY A 143 -14.21 0.64 3.21
N PHE A 144 -13.27 0.12 2.41
CA PHE A 144 -13.15 0.43 0.98
C PHE A 144 -13.78 -0.64 0.06
N ILE A 145 -14.40 -1.69 0.61
CA ILE A 145 -14.82 -2.90 -0.13
C ILE A 145 -16.27 -3.30 0.17
#